data_AF-A0A2U0D5H3-F1
#
_entry.id   AF-A0A2U0D5H3-F1
#
_cell.length_a   1.000
_cell.length_b   1.000
_cell.length_c   1.000
_cell.angle_alpha   90.00
_cell.angle_beta   90.00
_cell.angle_gamma   90.00
#
_symmetry.space_group_name_H-M   'P 1'
#
loop_
_entity.id
_entity.type
_entity.pdbx_description
1 polymer ?
#
loop_
_entity_poly.entity_id
_entity_poly.type
_entity_poly.pdbx_seq_one_letter_code
_entity_poly.pdbx_strand_id
1 'polypeptide(L)' 'MNTNGLKQIMILGKEQHADYLQIYKEEPLNFEEFVNFMLGSLYDNGLVIEEVIPARDGNTLIVVYRVLLK' A
#
# COMPACT_ATOMS: atom_id res chain seq x y z
N MET A 1 -25.27 -5.53 -6.91
CA MET A 1 -23.95 -4.88 -7.06
C MET A 1 -23.01 -5.90 -7.68
N ASN A 2 -22.40 -5.58 -8.82
CA ASN A 2 -21.51 -6.51 -9.52
C ASN A 2 -20.26 -6.74 -8.65
N THR A 3 -20.04 -7.98 -8.21
CA THR A 3 -18.96 -8.34 -7.26
C THR A 3 -17.64 -8.68 -7.94
N ASN A 4 -17.52 -8.46 -9.25
CA ASN A 4 -16.34 -8.78 -10.06
C ASN A 4 -15.19 -7.80 -9.78
N GLY A 5 -14.57 -7.95 -8.61
CA GLY A 5 -13.30 -7.32 -8.29
C GLY A 5 -12.27 -8.37 -7.91
N LEU A 6 -11.05 -8.16 -8.36
CA LEU A 6 -9.92 -9.00 -7.99
C LEU A 6 -9.34 -8.48 -6.68
N LYS A 7 -9.33 -9.32 -5.65
CA LYS A 7 -8.59 -9.01 -4.41
C LYS A 7 -7.10 -9.10 -4.67
N GLN A 8 -6.37 -8.15 -4.12
CA GLN A 8 -4.92 -8.03 -4.22
C GLN A 8 -4.35 -7.77 -2.83
N ILE A 9 -3.08 -8.13 -2.67
CA ILE A 9 -2.32 -7.95 -1.44
C ILE A 9 -1.09 -7.11 -1.79
N MET A 10 -0.87 -6.04 -1.03
CA MET A 10 0.35 -5.25 -1.04
C MET A 10 1.02 -5.38 0.32
N ILE A 11 2.33 -5.60 0.31
CA ILE A 11 3.15 -5.68 1.52
C ILE A 11 4.00 -4.42 1.57
N LEU A 12 3.87 -3.65 2.64
CA LEU A 12 4.64 -2.45 2.89
C LEU A 12 5.54 -2.70 4.10
N GLY A 13 6.82 -2.96 3.85
CA GLY A 13 7.83 -3.13 4.90
C GLY A 13 9.11 -2.37 4.57
N LYS A 14 10.17 -2.68 5.32
CA LYS A 14 11.48 -2.04 5.17
C LYS A 14 12.05 -2.14 3.75
N GLU A 15 11.84 -3.26 3.08
CA GLU A 15 12.33 -3.47 1.71
C GLU A 15 11.65 -2.52 0.73
N GLN A 16 10.32 -2.43 0.77
CA GLN A 16 9.57 -1.55 -0.13
C GLN A 16 9.85 -0.07 0.16
N HIS A 17 10.05 0.29 1.44
CA HIS A 17 10.46 1.63 1.81
C HIS A 17 11.88 1.94 1.33
N ALA A 18 12.81 0.99 1.43
CA ALA A 18 14.16 1.16 0.90
C ALA A 18 14.16 1.33 -0.62
N ASP A 19 13.34 0.56 -1.35
CA ASP A 19 13.18 0.69 -2.80
C ASP A 19 12.63 2.07 -3.17
N TYR A 20 11.62 2.55 -2.44
CA TYR A 20 11.10 3.90 -2.59
C TYR A 20 12.20 4.96 -2.43
N LEU A 21 13.00 4.87 -1.37
CA LEU A 21 14.09 5.82 -1.09
C LEU A 21 15.20 5.80 -2.15
N GLN A 22 15.42 4.67 -2.82
CA GLN A 22 16.37 4.59 -3.93
C GLN A 22 15.89 5.38 -5.16
N ILE A 23 14.58 5.43 -5.38
CA ILE A 23 13.97 6.13 -6.52
C ILE A 23 13.80 7.62 -6.18
N TYR A 24 13.32 7.95 -4.98
CA TYR A 24 12.95 9.29 -4.55
C TYR A 24 13.96 9.87 -3.55
N LYS A 25 15.20 10.08 -4.01
CA LYS A 25 16.31 10.53 -3.15
C LYS A 25 16.21 11.98 -2.67
N GLU A 26 15.49 12.83 -3.40
CA GLU A 26 15.45 14.28 -3.16
C GLU A 26 14.47 14.66 -2.04
N GLU A 27 13.41 13.86 -1.85
CA GLU A 27 12.40 14.07 -0.81
C GLU A 27 12.06 12.74 -0.12
N PRO A 28 12.97 12.22 0.74
CA PRO A 28 12.77 10.93 1.38
C PRO A 28 11.68 11.01 2.45
N LEU A 29 10.60 10.25 2.25
CA LEU A 29 9.58 10.06 3.27
C LEU A 29 10.07 9.14 4.38
N ASN A 30 9.68 9.41 5.62
CA ASN A 30 9.80 8.42 6.69
C ASN A 30 8.82 7.25 6.46
N PHE A 31 8.94 6.16 7.22
CA PHE A 31 8.13 4.96 6.96
C PHE A 31 6.62 5.19 7.09
N GLU A 32 6.18 5.98 8.07
CA GLU A 32 4.77 6.30 8.28
C GLU A 32 4.21 7.16 7.13
N GLU A 33 4.97 8.18 6.72
CA GLU A 33 4.65 9.02 5.57
C GLU A 33 4.59 8.22 4.28
N PHE A 34 5.55 7.30 4.07
CA PHE A 34 5.56 6.37 2.96
C PHE A 34 4.31 5.49 2.92
N VAL A 35 3.94 4.90 4.05
CA VAL A 35 2.71 4.09 4.16
C VAL A 35 1.49 4.93 3.80
N ASN A 36 1.37 6.14 4.36
CA ASN A 36 0.26 7.04 4.07
C ASN A 36 0.20 7.44 2.60
N PHE A 37 1.36 7.71 1.98
CA PHE A 37 1.47 8.00 0.56
C PHE A 37 1.00 6.83 -0.30
N MET A 38 1.41 5.60 0.02
CA MET A 38 0.99 4.40 -0.71
C MET A 38 -0.51 4.12 -0.57
N LEU A 39 -1.07 4.29 0.62
CA LEU A 39 -2.51 4.13 0.86
C LEU A 39 -3.32 5.21 0.13
N GLY A 40 -2.88 6.47 0.18
CA GLY A 40 -3.48 7.57 -0.57
C GLY A 40 -3.49 7.30 -2.07
N SER A 41 -2.37 6.78 -2.60
CA SER A 41 -2.26 6.40 -4.02
C SER A 41 -3.29 5.34 -4.42
N LEU A 42 -3.58 4.34 -3.56
CA LEU A 42 -4.62 3.35 -3.85
C LEU A 42 -6.00 4.00 -3.97
N TYR A 43 -6.32 4.92 -3.06
CA TYR A 43 -7.58 5.66 -3.06
C TYR A 43 -7.71 6.53 -4.32
N ASP A 44 -6.67 7.27 -4.68
CA ASP A 44 -6.66 8.14 -5.86
C ASP A 44 -6.84 7.35 -7.18
N ASN A 45 -6.37 6.10 -7.21
CA ASN A 45 -6.61 5.16 -8.32
C ASN A 45 -8.01 4.51 -8.30
N GLY A 46 -8.89 4.93 -7.39
CA GLY A 46 -10.24 4.39 -7.26
C GLY A 46 -10.29 2.95 -6.76
N LEU A 47 -9.22 2.48 -6.11
CA LEU A 47 -9.17 1.14 -5.52
C LEU A 47 -9.81 1.14 -4.14
N VAL A 48 -10.44 0.02 -3.78
CA VAL A 48 -11.11 -0.13 -2.49
C VAL A 48 -10.17 -0.85 -1.53
N ILE A 49 -9.70 -0.15 -0.50
CA ILE A 49 -8.96 -0.76 0.60
C ILE A 49 -9.96 -1.52 1.47
N GLU A 50 -9.74 -2.83 1.64
CA GLU A 50 -10.59 -3.68 2.47
C GLU A 50 -10.03 -3.80 3.89
N GLU A 51 -8.72 -4.04 4.01
CA GLU A 51 -8.06 -4.28 5.29
C GLU A 51 -6.63 -3.74 5.28
N VAL A 52 -6.17 -3.27 6.43
CA VAL A 52 -4.76 -2.93 6.70
C VAL A 52 -4.36 -3.64 7.99
N ILE A 53 -3.44 -4.59 7.87
CA ILE A 53 -3.08 -5.51 8.95
C ILE A 53 -1.60 -5.30 9.32
N PRO A 54 -1.28 -4.90 10.55
CA PRO A 54 0.11 -4.92 11.02
C PRO A 54 0.59 -6.36 11.18
N ALA A 55 1.75 -6.66 10.60
CA ALA A 55 2.41 -7.93 10.80
C ALA A 55 3.01 -8.02 12.22
N ARG A 56 3.30 -9.25 12.66
CA ARG A 56 3.80 -9.52 14.03
C ARG A 56 5.17 -8.91 14.33
N ASP A 57 5.93 -8.56 13.30
CA ASP A 57 7.25 -7.94 13.41
C ASP A 57 7.19 -6.43 13.73
N GLY A 58 5.98 -5.85 13.72
CA GLY A 58 5.70 -4.43 14.00
C GLY A 58 6.24 -3.44 12.97
N ASN A 59 6.84 -3.91 11.87
CA ASN A 59 7.51 -3.08 10.86
C ASN A 59 7.03 -3.35 9.44
N THR A 60 5.99 -4.18 9.31
CA THR A 60 5.40 -4.56 8.04
C THR A 60 3.89 -4.38 8.13
N LEU A 61 3.29 -3.81 7.08
CA LEU A 61 1.84 -3.70 6.90
C LEU A 61 1.41 -4.51 5.68
N ILE A 62 0.35 -5.30 5.86
CA ILE A 62 -0.31 -6.04 4.80
C ILE A 62 -1.58 -5.27 4.45
N VAL A 63 -1.66 -4.79 3.22
CA VAL A 63 -2.80 -4.04 2.70
C VAL A 63 -3.56 -4.94 1.74
N VAL A 64 -4.82 -5.25 2.09
CA VAL A 64 -5.74 -5.97 1.22
C VAL A 64 -6.62 -4.95 0.53
N TYR A 65 -6.59 -4.95 -0.81
CA TYR A 65 -7.39 -4.04 -1.62
C TYR A 65 -8.04 -4.76 -2.79
N ARG A 66 -9.07 -4.14 -3.37
CA ARG A 66 -9.82 -4.69 -4.49
C ARG A 66 -9.68 -3.81 -5.71
N VAL A 67 -9.33 -4.45 -6.82
CA VAL A 67 -9.34 -3.87 -8.17
C VAL A 67 -10.66 -4.23 -8.83
N LEU A 68 -11.42 -3.23 -9.26
CA LEU A 68 -12.67 -3.45 -10.00
C LEU A 68 -12.34 -3.79 -11.45
N LEU A 69 -12.77 -4.96 -11.93
CA LEU A 69 -12.59 -5.37 -13.32
C LEU A 69 -13.74 -4.75 -14.15
N LYS A 70 -13.39 -4.03 -15.21
CA LYS A 70 -14.34 -3.44 -16.17
C LYS A 70 -14.68 -4.43 -17.27
#